data_AF-A0A3Q7XKT8-F1
#
_entry.id   AF-A0A3Q7XKT8-F1
#
_cell.length_a   1.000
_cell.length_b   1.000
_cell.length_c   1.000
_cell.angle_alpha   90.00
_cell.angle_beta   90.00
_cell.angle_gamma   90.00
#
_symmetry.space_group_name_H-M   'P 1'
#
loop_
_entity.id
_entity.type
_entity.pdbx_description
1 polymer ?
#
loop_
_entity_poly.entity_id
_entity_poly.type
_entity_poly.pdbx_seq_one_letter_code
_entity_poly.pdbx_strand_id
1 'polypeptide(L)'
;ELQLNRPVCRAEVMLSTLLKKNGNYVNEEGKSIAEKISENLSQDQERVATEGVPSKINAYPDDVIGKVYGAEHSGRVRGLGVGVCPTSVFKTRKYFTQFESVGSSSQKNVEELQKEVHTLKEKLNGYEETKEQLSQTQDQLKVLLNFMQRKFGDELPTFNQGSDSDN
;
A
#
# COMPACT_ATOMS: atom_id res chain seq x y z
N GLU A 1 -7.20 -38.63 -0.51
CA GLU A 1 -6.41 -37.70 -1.37
C GLU A 1 -6.64 -38.10 -2.81
N LEU A 2 -6.93 -37.15 -3.70
CA LEU A 2 -7.06 -37.41 -5.13
C LEU A 2 -5.64 -37.59 -5.70
N GLN A 3 -5.27 -38.82 -6.03
CA GLN A 3 -4.02 -39.08 -6.74
C GLN A 3 -4.23 -38.78 -8.23
N LEU A 4 -3.60 -37.71 -8.69
CA LEU A 4 -3.49 -37.45 -10.12
C LEU A 4 -2.46 -38.42 -10.69
N ASN A 5 -2.89 -39.37 -11.52
CA ASN A 5 -2.01 -40.30 -12.26
C ASN A 5 -1.24 -39.61 -13.41
N ARG A 6 -1.03 -38.30 -13.30
CA ARG A 6 -0.31 -37.47 -14.26
C ARG A 6 0.55 -36.44 -13.52
N PRO A 7 1.59 -35.90 -14.16
CA PRO A 7 2.33 -34.77 -13.62
C PRO A 7 1.40 -33.57 -13.38
N VAL A 8 1.56 -32.92 -12.24
CA VAL A 8 0.91 -31.65 -11.90
C VAL A 8 1.80 -30.52 -12.39
N CYS A 9 1.24 -29.56 -13.14
CA CYS A 9 2.01 -28.43 -13.62
C CYS A 9 2.09 -27.32 -12.55
N ARG A 10 3.09 -26.45 -12.66
CA ARG A 10 3.27 -25.34 -11.71
C ARG A 10 2.05 -24.42 -11.63
N ALA A 11 1.38 -24.18 -12.76
CA ALA A 11 0.18 -23.34 -12.78
C ALA A 11 -0.98 -23.94 -11.97
N GLU A 12 -1.16 -25.26 -12.00
CA GLU A 12 -2.12 -25.97 -11.15
C GLU A 12 -1.78 -25.83 -9.67
N VAL A 13 -0.48 -25.91 -9.32
CA VAL A 13 -0.01 -25.65 -7.96
C VAL A 13 -0.36 -24.22 -7.55
N MET A 14 -0.10 -23.22 -8.39
CA MET A 14 -0.42 -21.82 -8.09
C MET A 14 -1.93 -21.59 -7.90
N LEU A 15 -2.77 -22.11 -8.80
CA LEU A 15 -4.23 -22.04 -8.69
C LEU A 15 -4.73 -22.61 -7.36
N SER A 16 -4.12 -23.71 -6.88
CA SER A 16 -4.51 -24.31 -5.60
C SER A 16 -4.25 -23.39 -4.39
N THR A 17 -3.27 -22.49 -4.46
CA THR A 17 -2.98 -21.54 -3.36
C THR A 17 -3.95 -20.37 -3.31
N LEU A 18 -4.69 -20.12 -4.41
CA LEU A 18 -5.70 -19.07 -4.51
C LEU A 18 -7.07 -19.52 -3.99
N LEU A 19 -7.21 -20.81 -3.64
CA LEU A 19 -8.44 -21.42 -3.15
C LEU A 19 -8.39 -21.72 -1.65
N LYS A 20 -9.51 -21.49 -0.97
CA LYS A 20 -9.78 -21.95 0.39
C LYS A 20 -10.16 -23.44 0.36
N LYS A 21 -10.15 -24.08 1.53
CA LYS A 21 -10.55 -25.50 1.68
C LYS A 21 -11.98 -25.80 1.18
N ASN A 22 -12.86 -24.82 1.18
CA ASN A 22 -14.24 -24.94 0.71
C ASN A 22 -14.40 -24.72 -0.81
N GLY A 23 -13.30 -24.51 -1.55
CA GLY A 23 -13.32 -24.28 -2.99
C GLY A 23 -13.57 -22.83 -3.41
N ASN A 24 -13.80 -21.91 -2.48
CA ASN A 24 -13.93 -20.48 -2.80
C ASN A 24 -12.56 -19.81 -2.90
N TYR A 25 -12.46 -18.72 -3.67
CA TYR A 25 -11.25 -17.91 -3.72
C TYR A 25 -10.93 -17.25 -2.38
N VAL A 26 -9.63 -17.04 -2.13
CA VAL A 26 -9.15 -16.39 -0.90
C VAL A 26 -9.65 -14.94 -0.81
N ASN A 27 -9.59 -14.19 -1.92
CA ASN A 27 -10.04 -12.81 -2.10
C ASN A 27 -10.34 -12.52 -3.59
N GLU A 28 -10.89 -11.34 -3.91
CA GLU A 28 -11.21 -10.94 -5.30
C GLU A 28 -9.96 -10.78 -6.18
N GLU A 29 -8.84 -10.32 -5.62
CA GLU A 29 -7.57 -10.25 -6.34
C GLU A 29 -7.09 -11.65 -6.78
N GLY A 30 -7.15 -12.61 -5.87
CA GLY A 30 -6.81 -14.01 -6.13
C GLY A 30 -7.73 -14.64 -7.17
N LYS A 31 -9.02 -14.27 -7.17
CA LYS A 31 -9.95 -14.63 -8.24
C LYS A 31 -9.51 -14.08 -9.59
N SER A 32 -9.20 -12.78 -9.68
CA SER A 32 -8.74 -12.16 -10.93
C SER A 32 -7.45 -12.80 -11.46
N ILE A 33 -6.52 -13.13 -10.56
CA ILE A 33 -5.28 -13.82 -10.92
C ILE A 33 -5.57 -15.23 -11.43
N ALA A 34 -6.45 -15.97 -10.75
CA ALA A 34 -6.82 -17.33 -11.17
C ALA A 34 -7.48 -17.36 -12.55
N GLU A 35 -8.33 -16.38 -12.86
CA GLU A 35 -8.93 -16.21 -14.19
C GLU A 35 -7.85 -16.00 -15.25
N LYS A 36 -6.92 -15.06 -15.05
CA LYS A 36 -5.80 -14.82 -15.99
C LYS A 36 -4.91 -16.04 -16.22
N ILE A 37 -4.62 -16.80 -15.15
CA ILE A 37 -3.86 -18.06 -15.28
C ILE A 37 -4.65 -19.07 -16.09
N SER A 38 -5.95 -19.23 -15.80
CA SER A 38 -6.81 -20.23 -16.46
C SER A 38 -6.99 -19.95 -17.95
N GLU A 39 -7.14 -18.67 -18.33
CA GLU A 39 -7.25 -18.24 -19.74
C GLU A 39 -6.03 -18.64 -20.58
N ASN A 40 -4.84 -18.61 -19.99
CA ASN A 40 -3.57 -18.85 -20.68
C ASN A 40 -3.08 -20.30 -20.51
N LEU A 41 -3.71 -21.09 -19.63
CA LEU A 41 -3.23 -22.41 -19.23
C LEU A 41 -3.29 -23.44 -20.37
N SER A 42 -4.36 -23.44 -21.17
CA SER A 42 -4.51 -24.41 -22.27
C SER A 42 -3.44 -24.21 -23.34
N GLN A 43 -3.14 -22.95 -23.67
CA GLN A 43 -2.07 -22.61 -24.62
C GLN A 43 -0.70 -22.99 -24.06
N ASP A 44 -0.46 -22.76 -22.77
CA ASP A 44 0.77 -23.15 -22.07
C ASP A 44 0.99 -24.67 -22.11
N GLN A 45 -0.08 -25.45 -21.87
CA GLN A 45 -0.06 -26.91 -21.92
C GLN A 45 0.16 -27.47 -23.33
N GLU A 46 -0.44 -26.84 -24.35
CA GLU A 46 -0.22 -27.20 -25.75
C GLU A 46 1.24 -27.01 -26.14
N ARG A 47 1.84 -25.86 -25.80
CA ARG A 47 3.26 -25.57 -26.08
C ARG A 47 4.20 -26.57 -25.43
N VAL A 48 3.93 -26.94 -24.18
CA VAL A 48 4.66 -28.00 -23.47
C VAL A 48 4.61 -29.33 -24.25
N ALA A 49 3.45 -29.67 -24.81
CA ALA A 49 3.27 -30.92 -25.57
C ALA A 49 3.93 -30.87 -26.96
N THR A 50 3.88 -29.74 -27.66
CA THR A 50 4.40 -29.59 -29.03
C THR A 50 5.90 -29.32 -29.08
N GLU A 51 6.41 -28.50 -28.16
CA GLU A 51 7.81 -28.07 -28.13
C GLU A 51 8.69 -29.00 -27.28
N GLY A 52 8.09 -30.01 -26.64
CA GLY A 52 8.81 -30.99 -25.80
C GLY A 52 9.43 -30.37 -24.53
N VAL A 53 9.02 -29.15 -24.18
CA VAL A 53 9.50 -28.43 -23.00
C VAL A 53 9.01 -29.18 -21.75
N PRO A 54 9.91 -29.70 -20.89
CA PRO A 54 9.47 -30.47 -19.74
C PRO A 54 8.72 -29.58 -18.75
N SER A 55 7.41 -29.81 -18.61
CA SER A 55 6.52 -29.18 -17.61
C SER A 55 6.91 -29.47 -16.14
N LYS A 56 7.99 -30.23 -15.92
CA LYS A 56 8.34 -30.79 -14.63
C LYS A 56 9.32 -29.86 -13.93
N ILE A 57 8.76 -29.06 -13.03
CA ILE A 57 9.40 -28.41 -11.87
C ILE A 57 10.11 -27.09 -12.17
N ASN A 58 10.75 -26.91 -13.32
CA ASN A 58 11.39 -25.65 -13.66
C ASN A 58 10.52 -24.86 -14.63
N ALA A 59 10.06 -23.70 -14.18
CA ALA A 59 9.48 -22.66 -15.01
C ALA A 59 10.29 -22.51 -16.29
N TYR A 60 9.62 -22.48 -17.43
CA TYR A 60 10.27 -22.22 -18.71
C TYR A 60 10.06 -20.75 -19.10
N PRO A 61 10.88 -20.21 -20.02
CA PRO A 61 10.73 -18.82 -20.45
C PRO A 61 9.31 -18.55 -20.96
N ASP A 62 8.69 -17.48 -20.45
CA ASP A 62 7.33 -17.05 -20.81
C ASP A 62 6.19 -18.05 -20.51
N ASP A 63 6.37 -18.88 -19.47
CA ASP A 63 5.26 -19.68 -18.93
C ASP A 63 4.10 -18.78 -18.44
N VAL A 64 2.90 -19.37 -18.33
CA VAL A 64 1.70 -18.67 -17.90
C VAL A 64 1.87 -17.93 -16.58
N ILE A 65 2.69 -18.48 -15.67
CA ILE A 65 2.96 -17.86 -14.38
C ILE A 65 3.83 -16.60 -14.54
N GLY A 66 4.87 -16.65 -15.37
CA GLY A 66 5.69 -15.50 -15.73
C GLY A 66 4.90 -14.42 -16.47
N LYS A 67 3.92 -14.79 -17.30
CA LYS A 67 3.04 -13.82 -17.98
C LYS A 67 2.11 -13.10 -16.99
N VAL A 68 1.50 -13.83 -16.07
CA VAL A 68 0.52 -13.25 -15.13
C VAL A 68 1.21 -12.44 -14.04
N TYR A 69 2.34 -12.92 -13.51
CA TYR A 69 3.01 -12.30 -12.38
C TYR A 69 4.29 -11.52 -12.73
N GLY A 70 4.72 -11.57 -13.99
CA GLY A 70 5.99 -11.01 -14.46
C GLY A 70 7.18 -11.96 -14.30
N ALA A 71 8.32 -11.55 -14.87
CA ALA A 71 9.56 -12.32 -14.84
C ALA A 71 10.02 -12.65 -13.42
N GLU A 72 10.45 -13.90 -13.22
CA GLU A 72 11.02 -14.33 -11.95
C GLU A 72 12.46 -13.85 -11.82
N HIS A 73 12.81 -13.33 -10.65
CA HIS A 73 14.14 -12.79 -10.39
C HIS A 73 14.98 -13.82 -9.63
N SER A 74 16.25 -13.95 -10.02
CA SER A 74 17.20 -14.83 -9.33
C SER A 74 17.25 -14.54 -7.82
N GLY A 75 17.23 -15.59 -7.00
CA GLY A 75 17.25 -15.47 -5.53
C GLY A 75 15.91 -15.12 -4.88
N ARG A 76 14.82 -14.97 -5.65
CA ARG A 76 13.46 -14.76 -5.11
C ARG A 76 12.55 -15.93 -5.48
N VAL A 77 11.98 -16.57 -4.47
CA VAL A 77 11.00 -17.66 -4.66
C VAL A 77 9.59 -17.10 -4.48
N ARG A 78 8.73 -17.22 -5.50
CA ARG A 78 7.31 -16.89 -5.37
C ARG A 78 6.64 -17.87 -4.41
N GLY A 79 5.74 -17.37 -3.56
CA GLY A 79 5.05 -18.18 -2.55
C GLY A 79 5.79 -18.32 -1.21
N LEU A 80 6.98 -17.72 -1.06
CA LEU A 80 7.65 -17.58 0.24
C LEU A 80 7.17 -16.28 0.93
N GLY A 81 6.05 -16.36 1.65
CA GLY A 81 5.40 -15.21 2.32
C GLY A 81 3.98 -15.53 2.78
N VAL A 82 3.27 -14.52 3.33
CA VAL A 82 1.98 -14.57 4.08
C VAL A 82 0.75 -15.14 3.34
N GLY A 83 0.94 -15.82 2.20
CA GLY A 83 -0.11 -16.60 1.56
C GLY A 83 -0.51 -17.81 2.41
N VAL A 84 -1.60 -18.48 2.04
CA VAL A 84 -2.03 -19.73 2.67
C VAL A 84 -0.94 -20.77 2.46
N CYS A 85 -0.03 -20.92 3.42
CA CYS A 85 0.96 -21.98 3.40
C CYS A 85 0.21 -23.31 3.40
N PRO A 86 0.39 -24.20 2.41
CA PRO A 86 -0.21 -25.52 2.41
C PRO A 86 0.42 -26.38 3.52
N THR A 87 0.07 -26.07 4.77
CA THR A 87 0.52 -26.76 5.98
C THR A 87 0.03 -28.21 6.01
N SER A 88 -1.00 -28.54 5.23
CA SER A 88 -1.44 -29.92 5.00
C SER A 88 -0.53 -30.72 4.06
N VAL A 89 0.23 -30.06 3.17
CA VAL A 89 1.09 -30.74 2.19
C VAL A 89 2.52 -30.87 2.72
N PHE A 90 3.01 -29.85 3.43
CA PHE A 90 4.31 -29.88 4.07
C PHE A 90 4.13 -29.65 5.57
N LYS A 91 4.43 -30.69 6.38
CA LYS A 91 4.51 -30.57 7.85
C LYS A 91 5.35 -29.33 8.19
N THR A 92 4.79 -28.43 9.00
CA THR A 92 5.42 -27.16 9.36
C THR A 92 6.85 -27.38 9.83
N ARG A 93 7.83 -26.95 9.03
CA ARG A 93 9.25 -27.04 9.39
C ARG A 93 9.56 -25.94 10.39
N LYS A 94 10.41 -26.21 11.38
CA LYS A 94 10.85 -25.24 12.41
C LYS A 94 11.44 -23.93 11.86
N TYR A 95 11.74 -23.85 10.56
CA TYR A 95 12.20 -22.61 9.92
C TYR A 95 11.07 -21.61 9.63
N PHE A 96 9.79 -22.04 9.58
CA PHE A 96 8.66 -21.13 9.35
C PHE A 96 8.31 -20.27 10.59
N THR A 97 8.59 -20.75 11.80
CA THR A 97 8.32 -20.00 13.05
C THR A 97 9.19 -18.74 13.16
N GLN A 98 10.35 -18.70 12.49
CA GLN A 98 11.17 -17.49 12.43
C GLN A 98 10.55 -16.41 11.54
N PHE A 99 9.67 -16.77 10.60
CA PHE A 99 8.98 -15.83 9.72
C PHE A 99 7.78 -15.16 10.39
N GLU A 100 7.15 -15.80 11.39
CA GLU A 100 6.10 -15.17 12.23
C GLU A 100 6.62 -13.91 12.94
N SER A 101 7.91 -13.88 13.28
CA SER A 101 8.58 -12.71 13.87
C SER A 101 8.60 -11.50 12.92
N VAL A 102 8.71 -11.72 11.60
CA VAL A 102 8.72 -10.64 10.59
C VAL A 102 7.33 -10.04 10.41
N GLY A 103 6.28 -10.87 10.45
CA GLY A 103 4.88 -10.41 10.43
C GLY A 103 4.55 -9.56 11.66
N SER A 104 5.01 -9.98 12.83
CA SER A 104 4.82 -9.23 14.08
C SER A 104 5.56 -7.88 14.09
N SER A 105 6.75 -7.80 13.48
CA SER A 105 7.47 -6.53 13.30
C SER A 105 6.74 -5.56 12.38
N SER A 106 6.20 -6.06 11.27
CA SER A 106 5.44 -5.24 10.31
C SER A 106 4.15 -4.68 10.93
N GLN A 107 3.48 -5.46 11.79
CA GLN A 107 2.25 -5.06 12.45
C GLN A 107 2.49 -3.94 13.49
N LYS A 108 3.60 -4.00 14.23
CA LYS A 108 4.01 -2.92 15.15
C LYS A 108 4.28 -1.60 14.42
N ASN A 109 4.96 -1.67 13.27
CA ASN A 109 5.23 -0.47 12.47
C ASN A 109 3.95 0.18 11.95
N VAL A 110 2.94 -0.62 11.58
CA VAL A 110 1.63 -0.10 11.14
C VAL A 110 0.91 0.62 12.30
N GLU A 111 0.92 0.04 13.50
CA GLU A 111 0.32 0.68 14.68
C GLU A 111 1.02 1.98 15.07
N GLU A 112 2.35 2.02 14.95
CA GLU A 112 3.15 3.22 15.21
C GLU A 112 2.84 4.33 14.18
N LEU A 113 2.82 3.99 12.89
CA LEU A 113 2.44 4.91 11.82
C LEU A 113 1.01 5.44 12.00
N GLN A 114 0.07 4.59 12.42
CA GLN A 114 -1.30 5.02 12.71
C GLN A 114 -1.37 6.04 13.84
N LYS A 115 -0.57 5.85 14.90
CA LYS A 115 -0.46 6.82 15.99
C LYS A 115 0.15 8.14 15.51
N GLU A 116 1.21 8.11 14.71
CA GLU A 116 1.81 9.32 14.15
C GLU A 116 0.82 10.09 13.27
N VAL A 117 0.08 9.41 12.41
CA VAL A 117 -0.97 10.03 11.58
C VAL A 117 -2.05 10.69 12.44
N HIS A 118 -2.48 10.04 13.52
CA HIS A 118 -3.45 10.63 14.45
C HIS A 118 -2.90 11.91 15.10
N THR A 119 -1.67 11.87 15.61
CA THR A 119 -1.02 13.03 16.22
C THR A 119 -0.83 14.18 15.23
N LEU A 120 -0.45 13.89 13.99
CA LEU A 120 -0.32 14.91 12.94
C LEU A 120 -1.67 15.56 12.60
N LYS A 121 -2.73 14.76 12.57
CA LYS A 121 -4.09 15.25 12.32
C LYS A 121 -4.58 16.20 13.43
N GLU A 122 -4.31 15.88 14.69
CA GLU A 122 -4.63 16.76 15.82
C GLU A 122 -3.86 18.08 15.75
N LYS A 123 -2.55 18.03 15.46
CA LYS A 123 -1.74 19.23 15.28
C LYS A 123 -2.26 20.11 14.15
N LEU A 124 -2.65 19.52 13.02
CA LEU A 124 -3.18 20.25 11.88
C LEU A 124 -4.48 20.99 12.25
N ASN A 125 -5.39 20.32 12.97
CA ASN A 125 -6.62 20.95 13.45
C ASN A 125 -6.32 22.15 14.38
N GLY A 126 -5.34 22.02 15.29
CA GLY A 126 -4.91 23.15 16.12
C GLY A 126 -4.31 24.32 15.32
N TYR A 127 -3.60 24.04 14.22
CA TYR A 127 -3.12 25.10 13.32
C TYR A 127 -4.28 25.80 12.59
N GLU A 128 -5.32 25.08 12.18
CA GLU A 128 -6.50 25.68 11.55
C GLU A 128 -7.26 26.60 12.51
N GLU A 129 -7.46 26.17 13.77
CA GLU A 129 -8.11 26.98 14.81
C GLU A 129 -7.34 28.26 15.12
N THR A 130 -6.02 28.17 15.28
CA THR A 130 -5.18 29.35 15.57
C THR A 130 -5.16 30.33 14.39
N LYS A 131 -5.17 29.83 13.16
CA LYS A 131 -5.27 30.65 11.95
C LYS A 131 -6.61 31.39 11.88
N GLU A 132 -7.71 30.74 12.25
CA GLU A 132 -9.03 31.37 12.27
C GLU A 132 -9.11 32.48 13.32
N GLN A 133 -8.62 32.23 14.54
CA GLN A 133 -8.53 33.26 15.59
C GLN A 133 -7.69 34.47 15.15
N LEU A 134 -6.57 34.23 14.46
CA LEU A 134 -5.70 35.30 13.97
C LEU A 134 -6.40 36.14 12.88
N SER A 135 -7.19 35.51 12.01
CA SER A 135 -8.03 36.23 11.05
C SER A 135 -9.10 37.08 11.75
N GLN A 136 -9.80 36.52 12.74
CA GLN A 136 -10.84 37.24 13.47
C GLN A 136 -10.28 38.46 14.23
N THR A 137 -9.13 38.30 14.90
CA THR A 137 -8.47 39.41 15.60
C THR A 137 -8.01 40.50 14.63
N GLN A 138 -7.54 40.13 13.43
CA GLN A 138 -7.20 41.10 12.38
C GLN A 138 -8.42 41.89 11.91
N ASP A 139 -9.57 41.24 11.73
CA ASP A 139 -10.83 41.91 11.38
C ASP A 139 -11.31 42.85 12.49
N GLN A 140 -11.23 42.43 13.75
CA GLN A 140 -11.57 43.26 14.91
C GLN A 140 -10.69 44.52 14.99
N LEU A 141 -9.37 44.39 14.79
CA LEU A 141 -8.45 45.53 14.76
C LEU A 141 -8.79 46.51 13.62
N LYS A 142 -9.20 45.99 12.46
CA LYS A 142 -9.61 46.82 11.32
C LYS A 142 -10.90 47.60 11.62
N VAL A 143 -11.87 46.97 12.29
CA VAL A 143 -13.10 47.65 12.73
C VAL A 143 -12.78 48.75 13.75
N LEU A 144 -11.92 48.47 14.73
CA LEU A 144 -11.51 49.45 15.73
C LEU A 144 -10.78 50.65 15.10
N LEU A 145 -9.86 50.40 14.17
CA LEU A 145 -9.14 51.44 13.45
C LEU A 145 -10.11 52.36 12.68
N ASN A 146 -11.05 51.78 11.95
CA ASN A 146 -12.09 52.53 11.23
C ASN A 146 -12.98 53.35 12.18
N PHE A 147 -13.28 52.83 13.37
CA PHE A 147 -14.05 53.56 14.39
C PHE A 147 -13.28 54.78 14.90
N MET A 148 -12.01 54.60 15.28
CA MET A 148 -11.17 55.71 15.74
C MET A 148 -11.00 56.78 14.66
N GLN A 149 -10.77 56.37 13.41
CA GLN A 149 -10.61 57.30 12.29
C GLN A 149 -11.90 58.09 11.99
N ARG A 150 -13.08 57.50 12.16
CA ARG A 150 -14.36 58.23 12.06
C ARG A 150 -14.62 59.16 13.23
N LYS A 151 -14.18 58.81 14.44
CA LYS A 151 -14.44 59.57 15.67
C LYS A 151 -13.46 60.73 15.88
N PHE A 152 -12.21 60.56 15.44
CA PHE A 152 -11.09 61.46 15.74
C PHE A 152 -10.28 61.84 14.49
N GLY A 153 -10.80 61.59 13.29
CA GLY A 153 -10.08 61.79 12.01
C GLY A 153 -9.67 63.22 11.71
N ASP A 154 -10.31 64.20 12.35
CA ASP A 154 -9.97 65.63 12.22
C ASP A 154 -8.94 66.11 13.27
N GLU A 155 -8.50 65.26 14.21
CA GLU A 155 -7.62 65.65 15.34
C GLU A 155 -6.37 64.75 15.55
N LEU A 156 -6.03 63.84 14.65
CA LEU A 156 -4.79 63.05 14.79
C LEU A 156 -3.59 63.79 14.16
N PRO A 157 -2.50 64.05 14.93
CA PRO A 157 -1.34 64.75 14.41
C PRO A 157 -0.67 63.92 13.32
N THR A 158 -0.46 64.54 12.16
CA THR A 158 0.46 64.04 11.14
C THR A 158 1.82 63.86 11.81
N PHE A 159 2.28 62.62 11.92
CA PHE A 159 3.65 62.32 12.31
C PHE A 159 4.54 62.79 11.16
N ASN A 160 4.90 64.07 11.18
CA ASN A 160 5.85 64.65 10.24
C ASN A 160 7.15 63.86 10.38
N GLN A 161 7.57 63.21 9.30
CA GLN A 161 8.93 62.69 9.16
C GLN A 161 9.87 63.89 9.33
N GLY A 162 10.54 63.96 10.48
CA GLY A 162 11.70 64.82 10.67
C GLY A 162 12.80 64.30 9.77
N SER A 163 12.84 64.78 8.53
CA SER A 163 14.04 64.78 7.72
C SER A 163 14.98 65.83 8.29
N ASP A 164 15.79 65.45 9.28
CA ASP A 164 16.96 66.22 9.67
C ASP A 164 18.04 65.95 8.62
N SER A 165 17.95 66.69 7.52
CA SER A 165 19.13 67.10 6.78
C SER A 165 19.76 68.24 7.55
N ASP A 166 20.97 68.05 8.09
CA ASP A 166 22.01 69.08 8.07
C ASP A 166 23.38 68.52 8.52
N ASN A 167 24.34 68.66 7.60
CA ASN A 167 25.82 68.64 7.68
C ASN A 167 26.56 67.36 8.09
#